data_AF-A0A660N4T7-F1
#
_entry.id   AF-A0A660N4T7-F1
#
_cell.length_a   1.000
_cell.length_b   1.000
_cell.length_c   1.000
_cell.angle_alpha   90.00
_cell.angle_beta   90.00
_cell.angle_gamma   90.00
#
_symmetry.space_group_name_H-M   'P 1'
#
loop_
_entity.id
_entity.type
_entity.pdbx_description
1 polymer ?
#
loop_
_entity_poly.entity_id
_entity_poly.type
_entity_poly.pdbx_seq_one_letter_code
_entity_poly.pdbx_strand_id
1 'polypeptide(L)'
;VSHDRMFLDNVITQSIVFTGNGSLKEYIGGYQDYLDAKTRESQFQAASTTVQERQPEKEKPKANRTVKLSYKEQRELDALPDAIAALEAEQAEINAALSQPEIFKDYEKAGALQARADEIETALLEQLERWEMLEAKQNGSA
;
A
#
# COMPACT_ATOMS: atom_id res chain seq x y z
N VAL A 1 -13.17 10.30 10.94
CA VAL A 1 -13.18 8.85 11.29
C VAL A 1 -12.70 8.10 10.06
N SER A 2 -11.39 8.12 9.85
CA SER A 2 -10.74 7.65 8.61
C SER A 2 -9.55 6.73 8.88
N HIS A 3 -9.09 6.64 10.14
CA HIS A 3 -7.95 5.82 10.54
C HIS A 3 -8.31 4.32 10.64
N ASP A 4 -9.52 3.99 11.11
CA ASP A 4 -9.95 2.58 11.24
C ASP A 4 -10.18 1.85 9.90
N ARG A 5 -10.36 2.56 8.78
CA ARG A 5 -10.73 1.91 7.51
C ARG A 5 -9.59 1.14 6.86
N MET A 6 -8.40 1.74 6.85
CA MET A 6 -7.17 1.09 6.36
C MET A 6 -6.83 -0.16 7.18
N PHE A 7 -7.06 -0.10 8.50
CA PHE A 7 -6.88 -1.25 9.37
C PHE A 7 -7.88 -2.37 9.06
N LEU A 8 -9.15 -2.03 8.84
CA LEU A 8 -10.19 -3.00 8.50
C LEU A 8 -9.95 -3.66 7.13
N ASP A 9 -9.46 -2.92 6.13
CA ASP A 9 -9.15 -3.49 4.81
C ASP A 9 -7.96 -4.47 4.86
N ASN A 10 -6.99 -4.25 5.74
CA ASN A 10 -5.81 -5.13 5.87
C ASN A 10 -6.02 -6.35 6.79
N VAL A 11 -7.00 -6.30 7.71
CA VAL A 11 -7.21 -7.35 8.73
C VAL A 11 -8.39 -8.26 8.40
N ILE A 12 -9.40 -7.75 7.68
CA ILE A 12 -10.64 -8.49 7.45
C ILE A 12 -10.55 -9.30 6.17
N THR A 13 -10.72 -10.61 6.30
CA THR A 13 -10.80 -11.55 5.17
C THR A 13 -12.21 -11.64 4.58
N GLN A 14 -13.24 -11.24 5.34
CA GLN A 14 -14.65 -11.37 4.94
C GLN A 14 -15.53 -10.27 5.56
N SER A 15 -16.34 -9.61 4.73
CA SER A 15 -17.32 -8.60 5.16
C SER A 15 -18.75 -9.07 4.91
N ILE A 16 -19.59 -9.03 5.94
CA ILE A 16 -21.00 -9.41 5.87
C ILE A 16 -21.84 -8.14 5.94
N VAL A 17 -22.57 -7.83 4.85
CA VAL A 17 -23.35 -6.59 4.77
C VAL A 17 -24.85 -6.88 4.76
N PHE A 18 -25.56 -6.14 5.60
CA PHE A 18 -27.01 -6.23 5.71
C PHE A 18 -27.67 -5.38 4.62
N THR A 19 -28.11 -6.02 3.55
CA THR A 19 -28.97 -5.39 2.54
C THR A 19 -30.41 -5.55 3.04
N GLY A 20 -31.03 -4.47 3.51
CA GLY A 20 -32.41 -4.49 4.05
C GLY A 20 -33.36 -5.31 3.17
N ASN A 21 -34.24 -6.10 3.83
CA ASN A 21 -35.05 -7.25 3.36
C ASN A 21 -34.66 -8.62 3.95
N GLY A 22 -33.85 -8.65 5.04
CA GLY A 22 -33.51 -9.90 5.73
C GLY A 22 -32.54 -10.80 4.97
N SER A 23 -31.88 -10.27 3.94
CA SER A 23 -30.86 -10.97 3.15
C SER A 23 -29.47 -10.49 3.56
N LEU A 24 -28.61 -11.43 3.92
CA LEU A 24 -27.20 -11.18 4.21
C LEU A 24 -26.40 -11.46 2.94
N LYS A 25 -25.51 -10.53 2.58
CA LYS A 25 -24.56 -10.73 1.47
C LYS A 25 -23.14 -10.76 2.02
N GLU A 26 -22.44 -11.83 1.67
CA GLU A 26 -21.05 -12.05 2.02
C GLU A 26 -20.17 -11.52 0.88
N TYR A 27 -19.23 -10.64 1.23
CA TYR A 27 -18.20 -10.14 0.32
C TYR A 27 -16.84 -10.62 0.82
N ILE A 28 -16.03 -11.13 -0.11
CA ILE A 28 -14.65 -11.53 0.16
C ILE A 28 -13.82 -10.23 0.11
N GLY A 29 -13.11 -9.92 1.20
CA GLY A 29 -12.34 -8.68 1.33
C GLY A 29 -12.99 -7.61 2.21
N GLY A 30 -12.39 -6.42 2.17
CA GLY A 30 -12.63 -5.32 3.10
C GLY A 30 -13.84 -4.45 2.75
N TYR A 31 -13.87 -3.23 3.27
CA TYR A 31 -14.93 -2.27 3.00
C TYR A 31 -14.87 -1.76 1.56
N GLN A 32 -13.66 -1.65 0.99
CA GLN A 32 -13.47 -1.16 -0.36
C GLN A 32 -14.01 -2.14 -1.42
N ASP A 33 -13.89 -3.45 -1.17
CA ASP A 33 -14.48 -4.51 -1.99
C ASP A 33 -16.01 -4.46 -2.00
N TYR A 34 -16.63 -4.20 -0.83
CA TYR A 34 -18.07 -3.97 -0.75
C TYR A 34 -18.53 -2.75 -1.57
N LEU A 35 -17.78 -1.65 -1.53
CA LEU A 35 -18.10 -0.45 -2.32
C LEU A 35 -18.00 -0.70 -3.83
N ASP A 36 -16.98 -1.43 -4.28
CA ASP A 36 -16.84 -1.79 -5.70
C ASP A 36 -17.99 -2.70 -6.15
N ALA A 37 -18.31 -3.72 -5.34
CA ALA A 37 -19.41 -4.64 -5.63
C ALA A 37 -20.78 -3.94 -5.67
N LYS A 38 -21.03 -3.00 -4.74
CA LYS A 38 -22.26 -2.19 -4.72
C LYS A 38 -22.35 -1.25 -5.92
N THR A 39 -21.23 -0.70 -6.35
CA THR A 39 -21.15 0.17 -7.54
C THR A 39 -21.44 -0.63 -8.80
N ARG A 40 -20.90 -1.85 -8.92
CA ARG A 40 -21.23 -2.78 -10.01
C ARG A 40 -22.71 -3.17 -10.00
N GLU A 41 -23.28 -3.57 -8.87
CA GLU A 41 -24.71 -3.93 -8.78
C GLU A 41 -25.63 -2.77 -9.19
N SER A 42 -25.28 -1.54 -8.81
CA SER A 42 -26.06 -0.34 -9.15
C SER A 42 -26.01 -0.03 -10.65
N GLN A 43 -24.87 -0.32 -11.31
CA GLN A 43 -24.73 -0.19 -12.77
C GLN A 43 -25.51 -1.26 -13.54
N PHE A 44 -25.62 -2.49 -13.01
CA PHE A 44 -26.44 -3.56 -13.61
C PHE A 44 -27.95 -3.29 -13.47
N GLN A 45 -28.40 -2.69 -12.38
CA GLN A 45 -29.81 -2.32 -12.20
C GLN A 45 -30.23 -1.10 -13.05
N ALA A 46 -29.32 -0.15 -13.30
CA ALA A 46 -29.59 0.98 -14.20
C ALA A 46 -29.67 0.57 -15.68
N ALA A 47 -29.01 -0.52 -16.08
CA ALA A 47 -28.98 -1.01 -17.47
C ALA A 47 -30.26 -1.77 -17.90
N SER A 48 -31.18 -2.06 -16.98
CA SER A 48 -32.37 -2.88 -17.27
C SER A 48 -33.63 -2.06 -17.63
N THR A 49 -33.58 -0.72 -17.54
CA THR A 49 -34.77 0.13 -17.72
C THR A 49 -34.78 0.95 -19.02
N THR A 50 -33.74 0.88 -19.85
CA THR A 50 -33.69 1.68 -21.08
C THR A 50 -33.22 0.88 -22.28
N VAL A 51 -34.03 -0.11 -22.67
CA VAL A 51 -34.01 -0.67 -24.02
C VAL A 51 -35.11 0.03 -24.83
N GLN A 52 -34.87 1.28 -25.19
CA GLN A 52 -35.47 1.86 -26.39
C GLN A 52 -34.55 2.93 -26.95
N GLU A 53 -34.02 2.60 -28.12
CA GLU A 53 -33.69 3.52 -29.20
C GLU A 53 -32.69 4.64 -28.89
N ARG A 54 -31.42 4.34 -29.17
CA ARG A 54 -30.57 5.05 -30.15
C ARG A 54 -29.16 4.49 -29.94
N GLN A 55 -28.53 4.00 -31.00
CA GLN A 55 -27.09 3.77 -31.00
C GLN A 55 -26.40 5.13 -30.92
N PRO A 56 -25.61 5.44 -29.88
CA PRO A 56 -24.36 6.14 -30.11
C PRO A 56 -23.28 5.09 -30.37
N GLU A 57 -22.36 5.47 -31.26
CA GLU A 57 -21.07 4.84 -31.45
C GLU A 57 -20.52 4.31 -30.12
N LYS A 58 -20.22 3.00 -30.05
CA LYS A 58 -19.53 2.41 -28.90
C LYS A 58 -18.15 3.05 -28.80
N GLU A 59 -18.04 4.15 -28.06
CA GLU A 59 -16.78 4.49 -27.42
C GLU A 59 -16.43 3.32 -26.50
N LYS A 60 -15.44 2.54 -26.94
CA LYS A 60 -14.89 1.44 -26.16
C LYS A 60 -14.56 2.01 -24.78
N PRO A 61 -15.02 1.40 -23.67
CA PRO A 61 -14.57 1.83 -22.36
C PRO A 61 -13.04 1.79 -22.40
N LYS A 62 -12.40 2.94 -22.14
CA LYS A 62 -10.96 3.01 -22.01
C LYS A 62 -10.60 1.97 -20.98
N ALA A 63 -9.98 0.88 -21.44
CA ALA A 63 -9.55 -0.20 -20.58
C ALA A 63 -8.77 0.46 -19.45
N ASN A 64 -9.25 0.26 -18.22
CA ASN A 64 -8.59 0.70 -17.02
C ASN A 64 -7.22 0.01 -17.06
N ARG A 65 -6.22 0.72 -17.58
CA ARG A 65 -4.87 0.19 -17.74
C ARG A 65 -4.33 0.15 -16.33
N THR A 66 -4.52 -0.99 -15.67
CA THR A 66 -3.71 -1.37 -14.51
C THR A 66 -2.28 -1.07 -14.89
N VAL A 67 -1.68 -0.06 -14.26
CA VAL A 67 -0.31 0.36 -14.53
C VAL A 67 0.58 -0.77 -14.02
N LYS A 68 0.86 -1.73 -14.89
CA LYS A 68 1.79 -2.82 -14.56
C LYS A 68 3.16 -2.21 -14.30
N LEU A 69 3.77 -2.61 -13.19
CA LEU A 69 5.17 -2.31 -12.88
C LEU A 69 6.04 -2.63 -14.09
N SER A 70 6.97 -1.74 -14.41
CA SER A 70 8.02 -2.04 -15.36
C SER A 70 8.97 -3.10 -14.80
N TYR A 71 9.71 -3.81 -15.66
CA TYR A 71 10.71 -4.80 -15.22
C TYR A 71 11.73 -4.21 -14.23
N LYS A 72 12.07 -2.93 -14.39
CA LYS A 72 12.97 -2.22 -13.48
C LYS A 72 12.33 -2.01 -12.10
N GLU A 73 11.08 -1.56 -12.07
CA GLU A 73 10.33 -1.34 -10.83
C GLU A 73 10.04 -2.66 -10.10
N GLN A 74 9.76 -3.75 -10.82
CA GLN A 74 9.58 -5.07 -10.21
C GLN A 74 10.87 -5.53 -9.52
N ARG A 75 12.01 -5.46 -10.22
CA ARG A 75 13.31 -5.81 -9.65
C ARG A 75 13.69 -4.94 -8.46
N GLU A 76 13.30 -3.67 -8.50
CA GLU A 76 13.49 -2.74 -7.38
C GLU A 76 12.64 -3.17 -6.18
N LEU A 77 11.36 -3.47 -6.37
CA LEU A 77 10.46 -3.98 -5.34
C LEU A 77 10.99 -5.28 -4.71
N ASP A 78 11.54 -6.19 -5.51
CA ASP A 78 12.15 -7.43 -5.02
C ASP A 78 13.42 -7.18 -4.18
N ALA A 79 14.16 -6.09 -4.43
CA ALA A 79 15.42 -5.78 -3.76
C ALA A 79 15.28 -4.84 -2.55
N LEU A 80 14.17 -4.11 -2.45
CA LEU A 80 13.90 -3.17 -1.36
C LEU A 80 13.88 -3.84 0.03
N PRO A 81 13.26 -5.03 0.24
CA PRO A 81 13.27 -5.69 1.55
C PRO A 81 14.68 -6.00 2.06
N ASP A 82 15.56 -6.53 1.21
CA ASP A 82 16.96 -6.78 1.58
C ASP A 82 17.72 -5.48 1.88
N ALA A 83 17.46 -4.41 1.11
CA ALA A 83 18.09 -3.11 1.34
C ALA A 83 17.64 -2.46 2.67
N ILE A 84 16.35 -2.58 3.00
CA ILE A 84 15.79 -2.11 4.27
C ILE A 84 16.40 -2.91 5.43
N ALA A 85 16.42 -4.24 5.34
CA ALA A 85 16.99 -5.10 6.36
C ALA A 85 18.48 -4.81 6.62
N ALA A 86 19.25 -4.50 5.58
CA ALA A 86 20.65 -4.11 5.71
C ALA A 86 20.83 -2.79 6.48
N LEU A 87 19.98 -1.80 6.19
CA LEU A 87 20.00 -0.51 6.89
C LEU A 87 19.53 -0.63 8.34
N GLU A 88 18.52 -1.44 8.61
CA GLU A 88 18.08 -1.74 9.98
C GLU A 88 19.19 -2.44 10.79
N ALA A 89 19.93 -3.36 10.17
CA ALA A 89 21.08 -4.00 10.80
C ALA A 89 22.19 -2.98 11.11
N GLU A 90 22.54 -2.11 10.16
CA GLU A 90 23.53 -1.05 10.37
C GLU A 90 23.09 -0.09 11.49
N GLN A 91 21.81 0.30 11.52
CA GLN A 91 21.25 1.13 12.59
C GLN A 91 21.36 0.45 13.95
N ALA A 92 21.06 -0.86 14.03
CA ALA A 92 21.19 -1.63 15.26
C ALA A 92 22.64 -1.71 15.75
N GLU A 93 23.61 -1.89 14.84
CA GLU A 93 25.04 -1.89 15.16
C GLU A 93 25.50 -0.53 15.68
N ILE A 94 25.08 0.56 15.04
CA ILE A 94 25.40 1.92 15.47
C ILE A 94 24.79 2.21 16.85
N ASN A 95 23.52 1.85 17.07
CA ASN A 95 22.87 2.01 18.37
C ASN A 95 23.56 1.19 19.48
N ALA A 96 24.01 -0.03 19.16
CA ALA A 96 24.79 -0.85 20.07
C ALA A 96 26.15 -0.22 20.39
N ALA A 97 26.82 0.38 19.39
CA ALA A 97 28.07 1.12 19.59
C ALA A 97 27.86 2.37 20.44
N LEU A 98 26.84 3.18 20.14
CA LEU A 98 26.47 4.37 20.92
C LEU A 98 26.02 4.03 22.35
N SER A 99 25.63 2.79 22.63
CA SER A 99 25.34 2.34 24.00
C SER A 99 26.59 2.03 24.82
N GLN A 100 27.78 1.97 24.20
CA GLN A 100 29.04 1.72 24.89
C GLN A 100 29.63 3.01 25.46
N PRO A 101 29.94 3.07 26.78
CA PRO A 101 30.56 4.26 27.40
C PRO A 101 31.91 4.65 26.79
N GLU A 102 32.62 3.71 26.18
CA GLU A 102 33.91 3.93 25.53
C GLU A 102 33.80 4.82 24.29
N ILE A 103 32.67 4.79 23.57
CA ILE A 103 32.48 5.60 22.36
C ILE A 103 32.38 7.09 22.70
N PHE A 104 31.80 7.45 23.85
CA PHE A 104 31.72 8.85 24.30
C PHE A 104 33.04 9.43 24.80
N LYS A 105 34.10 8.63 24.92
CA LYS A 105 35.46 9.15 25.17
C LYS A 105 36.05 9.79 23.92
N ASP A 106 35.54 9.43 22.74
CA ASP A 106 35.92 9.97 21.44
C ASP A 106 34.71 10.70 20.83
N TYR A 107 34.59 11.99 21.16
CA TYR A 107 33.47 12.82 20.75
C TYR A 107 33.34 12.95 19.22
N GLU A 108 34.44 12.87 18.46
CA GLU A 108 34.37 12.86 16.99
C GLU A 108 33.71 11.59 16.49
N LYS A 109 34.11 10.42 17.01
CA LYS A 109 33.48 9.14 16.62
C LYS A 109 32.01 9.07 17.04
N ALA A 110 31.68 9.53 18.25
CA ALA A 110 30.29 9.60 18.70
C ALA A 110 29.44 10.50 17.78
N GLY A 111 29.96 11.67 17.40
CA GLY A 111 29.30 12.57 16.46
C GLY A 111 29.11 11.97 15.06
N ALA A 112 30.14 11.29 14.54
CA ALA A 112 30.06 10.62 13.24
C ALA A 112 29.05 9.46 13.24
N LEU A 113 29.00 8.67 14.31
CA LEU A 113 28.02 7.60 14.48
C LEU A 113 26.58 8.14 14.57
N GLN A 114 26.38 9.25 15.30
CA GLN A 114 25.07 9.89 15.38
C GLN A 114 24.63 10.42 14.00
N ALA A 115 25.52 11.13 13.29
CA ALA A 115 25.21 11.62 11.94
C ALA A 115 24.86 10.46 10.99
N ARG A 116 25.59 9.34 11.10
CA ARG A 116 25.30 8.14 10.32
C ARG A 116 23.95 7.51 10.68
N ALA A 117 23.57 7.51 11.96
CA ALA A 117 22.26 7.04 12.39
C ALA A 117 21.12 7.89 11.78
N ASP A 118 21.28 9.22 11.78
CA ASP A 118 20.30 10.15 11.21
C ASP A 118 20.18 9.98 9.67
N GLU A 119 21.30 9.74 8.99
CA GLU A 119 21.32 9.39 7.55
C GLU A 119 20.53 8.10 7.27
N ILE A 120 20.76 7.06 8.08
CA ILE A 120 20.08 5.76 7.93
C ILE A 120 18.58 5.89 8.20
N GLU A 121 18.18 6.66 9.20
CA GLU A 121 16.76 6.93 9.48
C GLU A 121 16.07 7.59 8.28
N THR A 122 16.72 8.59 7.68
CA THR A 122 16.20 9.26 6.48
C THR A 122 16.11 8.28 5.30
N ALA A 123 17.15 7.49 5.05
CA ALA A 123 17.19 6.52 3.96
C ALA A 123 16.09 5.44 4.12
N LEU A 124 15.94 4.90 5.34
CA LEU A 124 14.89 3.92 5.65
C LEU A 124 13.50 4.47 5.32
N LEU A 125 13.22 5.72 5.71
CA LEU A 125 11.94 6.36 5.40
C LEU A 125 11.71 6.46 3.89
N GLU A 126 12.72 6.93 3.13
CA GLU A 126 12.63 7.03 1.66
C GLU A 126 12.41 5.65 1.00
N GLN A 127 13.08 4.61 1.49
CA GLN A 127 12.95 3.25 0.95
C GLN A 127 11.61 2.62 1.29
N LEU A 128 11.06 2.88 2.47
CA LEU A 128 9.72 2.46 2.86
C LEU A 128 8.65 3.16 2.01
N GLU A 129 8.73 4.49 1.85
CA GLU A 129 7.82 5.23 0.95
C GLU A 129 7.90 4.71 -0.49
N ARG A 130 9.11 4.41 -0.96
CA ARG A 130 9.31 3.85 -2.29
C ARG A 130 8.69 2.47 -2.42
N TRP A 131 8.87 1.61 -1.42
CA TRP A 131 8.30 0.27 -1.39
C TRP A 131 6.77 0.33 -1.41
N GLU A 132 6.16 1.16 -0.56
CA GLU A 132 4.71 1.38 -0.53
C GLU A 132 4.17 1.86 -1.88
N MET A 133 4.86 2.80 -2.54
CA MET A 133 4.47 3.28 -3.86
C MET A 133 4.49 2.16 -4.91
N LEU A 134 5.51 1.30 -4.89
CA LEU A 134 5.64 0.20 -5.85
C LEU A 134 4.62 -0.91 -5.56
N GLU A 135 4.34 -1.22 -4.29
CA GLU A 135 3.27 -2.13 -3.90
C GLU A 135 1.89 -1.61 -4.31
N ALA A 136 1.60 -0.32 -4.09
CA ALA A 136 0.34 0.31 -4.50
C ALA A 136 0.13 0.22 -6.02
N LYS A 137 1.20 0.41 -6.80
CA LYS A 137 1.19 0.18 -8.25
C LYS A 137 0.97 -1.28 -8.62
N GLN A 138 1.60 -2.22 -7.90
CA GLN A 138 1.44 -3.66 -8.13
C GLN A 138 -0.01 -4.11 -7.90
N ASN A 139 -0.63 -3.59 -6.84
CA ASN A 139 -1.99 -3.91 -6.42
C ASN A 139 -3.07 -3.11 -7.18
N GLY A 140 -2.67 -2.16 -8.04
CA GLY A 140 -3.58 -1.35 -8.85
C GLY A 140 -4.36 -0.31 -8.04
N SER A 141 -3.82 0.10 -6.89
CA SER A 141 -4.41 1.06 -5.94
C SER A 141 -3.85 2.48 -6.08
N ALA A 142 -2.91 2.70 -7.01
CA ALA A 142 -2.21 3.97 -7.27
C ALA A 142 -2.82 4.77 -8.43
#